data_AF-A0A2I0QD22-F1
#
_entry.id   AF-A0A2I0QD22-F1
#
_cell.length_a   1.000
_cell.length_b   1.000
_cell.length_c   1.000
_cell.angle_alpha   90.00
_cell.angle_beta   90.00
_cell.angle_gamma   90.00
#
_symmetry.space_group_name_H-M   'P 1'
#
loop_
_entity.id
_entity.type
_entity.pdbx_description
1 polymer ?
#
loop_
_entity_poly.entity_id
_entity_poly.type
_entity_poly.pdbx_seq_one_letter_code
_entity_poly.pdbx_strand_id
1 'polypeptide(L)'
;KEVTHTEEKVKTKGYGAGISFPKLIIGKIFSESQTRENIRKEIGRKISDLMSRINKLIILVENELDKKLIVIIDDLDKLTRYEQAEKFFYKNYQLLVQPNCIFIYTFPISLAFNPYFENVRQYFDGDYVLPQPAVMNKDLTSPDETGVNFFKEIAHKRIDEKVKLIEDDALEYAIINTGKLSEFIRLISDSAIGADVSGKDKITKEEIDECLNDLRATYERTLTKEHIKKLIEIHEKKEAQDESPDNLIARELLLSLTAVEYENEKGDRWRDINLVLLPLLNKWKKSLK
;
A
#
# COMPACT_ATOMS: atom_id res chain seq x y z
N LYS A 1 -16.62 -35.00 -3.42
CA LYS A 1 -16.86 -33.64 -2.88
C LYS A 1 -17.61 -32.87 -3.95
N GLU A 2 -18.92 -32.82 -3.85
CA GLU A 2 -19.79 -32.10 -4.78
C GLU A 2 -19.75 -30.61 -4.43
N VAL A 3 -19.38 -29.77 -5.40
CA VAL A 3 -19.41 -28.31 -5.28
C VAL A 3 -20.70 -27.86 -5.96
N THR A 4 -21.67 -27.40 -5.16
CA THR A 4 -22.91 -26.82 -5.68
C THR A 4 -22.64 -25.37 -6.07
N HIS A 5 -22.53 -25.11 -7.37
CA HIS A 5 -22.55 -23.76 -7.93
C HIS A 5 -23.99 -23.31 -8.13
N THR A 6 -24.39 -22.21 -7.50
CA THR A 6 -25.71 -21.57 -7.75
C THR A 6 -25.47 -20.23 -8.43
N GLU A 7 -25.66 -20.17 -9.75
CA GLU A 7 -25.77 -18.90 -10.49
C GLU A 7 -27.23 -18.45 -10.50
N GLU A 8 -27.52 -17.29 -9.91
CA GLU A 8 -28.83 -16.67 -9.98
C GLU A 8 -28.97 -15.89 -11.31
N LYS A 9 -29.55 -16.54 -12.32
CA LYS A 9 -29.94 -15.88 -13.58
C LYS A 9 -31.15 -14.98 -13.36
N VAL A 10 -30.92 -13.68 -13.28
CA VAL A 10 -31.97 -12.67 -13.37
C VAL A 10 -32.60 -12.73 -14.76
N LYS A 11 -33.81 -13.30 -14.85
CA LYS A 11 -34.62 -13.31 -16.07
C LYS A 11 -35.17 -11.91 -16.35
N THR A 12 -34.54 -11.18 -17.25
CA THR A 12 -35.15 -10.02 -17.90
C THR A 12 -35.95 -10.50 -19.12
N LYS A 13 -37.27 -10.71 -18.93
CA LYS A 13 -38.22 -10.69 -20.05
C LYS A 13 -38.59 -9.23 -20.33
N GLY A 14 -38.19 -8.73 -21.50
CA GLY A 14 -38.50 -7.37 -21.94
C GLY A 14 -39.94 -7.19 -22.39
N TYR A 15 -40.44 -5.97 -22.26
CA TYR A 15 -41.21 -5.22 -23.26
C TYR A 15 -40.99 -3.72 -23.00
N GLY A 16 -40.80 -2.95 -24.08
CA GLY A 16 -40.18 -1.62 -24.06
C GLY A 16 -41.08 -0.41 -23.76
N ALA A 17 -40.51 0.75 -24.12
CA ALA A 17 -40.92 2.14 -23.90
C ALA A 17 -40.52 2.73 -22.54
N GLY A 18 -39.47 3.57 -22.58
CA GLY A 18 -38.81 4.14 -21.43
C GLY A 18 -39.57 5.28 -20.75
N ILE A 19 -39.37 5.37 -19.43
CA ILE A 19 -39.10 6.58 -18.64
C ILE A 19 -38.30 6.09 -17.41
N SER A 20 -37.15 6.70 -17.15
CA SER A 20 -36.26 6.40 -16.02
C SER A 20 -36.85 6.89 -14.69
N PHE A 21 -37.72 6.09 -14.06
CA PHE A 21 -38.34 6.38 -12.77
C PHE A 21 -37.46 6.25 -11.49
N PRO A 22 -36.29 5.58 -11.44
CA PRO A 22 -35.56 5.46 -10.16
C PRO A 22 -34.90 6.77 -9.68
N LYS A 23 -34.52 7.67 -10.58
CA LYS A 23 -33.75 8.88 -10.21
C LYS A 23 -34.59 10.00 -9.58
N LEU A 24 -35.86 10.11 -9.96
CA LEU A 24 -36.76 11.15 -9.45
C LEU A 24 -37.26 10.84 -8.03
N ILE A 25 -37.45 9.57 -7.70
CA ILE A 25 -37.86 9.13 -6.36
C ILE A 25 -36.69 9.32 -5.38
N ILE A 26 -35.47 8.98 -5.77
CA ILE A 26 -34.27 9.18 -4.96
C ILE A 26 -34.03 10.68 -4.70
N GLY A 27 -34.15 11.55 -5.71
CA GLY A 27 -33.93 12.99 -5.57
C GLY A 27 -34.91 13.69 -4.60
N LYS A 28 -36.18 13.25 -4.56
CA LYS A 28 -37.19 13.76 -3.61
C LYS A 28 -37.03 13.18 -2.20
N ILE A 29 -36.55 11.95 -2.08
CA ILE A 29 -36.28 11.27 -0.79
C ILE A 29 -35.09 11.92 -0.06
N PHE A 30 -34.09 12.43 -0.78
CA PHE A 30 -32.95 13.11 -0.19
C PHE A 30 -33.24 14.55 0.27
N SER A 31 -34.36 15.18 -0.10
CA SER A 31 -34.63 16.59 0.25
C SER A 31 -35.26 16.83 1.62
N GLU A 32 -35.84 15.81 2.28
CA GLU A 32 -36.49 15.95 3.59
C GLU A 32 -35.59 15.46 4.74
N SER A 33 -35.40 16.30 5.77
CA SER A 33 -34.57 16.03 6.94
C SER A 33 -35.04 14.80 7.74
N GLN A 34 -36.35 14.64 7.89
CA GLN A 34 -36.99 13.51 8.59
C GLN A 34 -36.76 12.16 7.89
N THR A 35 -36.70 12.18 6.55
CA THR A 35 -36.46 10.99 5.72
C THR A 35 -35.01 10.51 5.82
N ARG A 36 -34.04 11.43 5.94
CA ARG A 36 -32.63 11.07 6.18
C ARG A 36 -32.40 10.44 7.54
N GLU A 37 -33.10 10.90 8.58
CA GLU A 37 -32.98 10.36 9.93
C GLU A 37 -33.53 8.93 10.03
N ASN A 38 -34.69 8.68 9.42
CA ASN A 38 -35.27 7.34 9.33
C ASN A 38 -34.38 6.37 8.54
N ILE A 39 -33.81 6.82 7.41
CA ILE A 39 -32.86 6.02 6.62
C ILE A 39 -31.60 5.70 7.42
N ARG A 40 -31.01 6.68 8.14
CA ARG A 40 -29.85 6.44 9.00
C ARG A 40 -30.15 5.44 10.10
N LYS A 41 -31.34 5.53 10.72
CA LYS A 41 -31.79 4.59 11.76
C LYS A 41 -31.96 3.18 11.23
N GLU A 42 -32.56 3.01 10.05
CA GLU A 42 -32.69 1.69 9.42
C GLU A 42 -31.35 1.09 9.00
N ILE A 43 -30.46 1.89 8.41
CA ILE A 43 -29.11 1.45 8.04
C ILE A 43 -28.33 1.04 9.29
N GLY A 44 -28.37 1.84 10.36
CA GLY A 44 -27.72 1.52 11.63
C GLY A 44 -28.23 0.23 12.25
N ARG A 45 -29.55 -0.01 12.24
CA ARG A 45 -30.14 -1.28 12.70
C ARG A 45 -29.61 -2.48 11.89
N LYS A 46 -29.56 -2.36 10.56
CA LYS A 46 -29.03 -3.42 9.68
C LYS A 46 -27.57 -3.73 9.95
N ILE A 47 -26.74 -2.71 10.22
CA ILE A 47 -25.32 -2.91 10.56
C ILE A 47 -25.19 -3.64 11.91
N SER A 48 -25.94 -3.21 12.93
CA SER A 48 -25.93 -3.89 14.24
C SER A 48 -26.39 -5.35 14.15
N ASP A 49 -27.44 -5.62 13.39
CA ASP A 49 -27.93 -6.99 13.15
C ASP A 49 -26.90 -7.84 12.41
N LEU A 50 -26.18 -7.26 11.44
CA LEU A 50 -25.09 -7.94 10.74
C LEU A 50 -23.94 -8.29 11.69
N MET A 51 -23.50 -7.35 12.54
CA MET A 51 -22.44 -7.60 13.52
C MET A 51 -22.83 -8.66 14.54
N SER A 52 -24.09 -8.66 14.99
CA SER A 52 -24.62 -9.72 15.85
C SER A 52 -24.55 -11.10 15.18
N ARG A 53 -24.87 -11.19 13.89
CA ARG A 53 -24.78 -12.45 13.13
C ARG A 53 -23.34 -12.91 12.93
N ILE A 54 -22.43 -11.99 12.63
CA ILE A 54 -20.99 -12.27 12.50
C ILE A 54 -20.47 -12.83 13.83
N ASN A 55 -20.75 -12.19 14.96
CA ASN A 55 -20.30 -12.64 16.27
C ASN A 55 -20.87 -14.00 16.66
N LYS A 56 -22.13 -14.29 16.31
CA LYS A 56 -22.70 -15.64 16.49
C LYS A 56 -21.97 -16.69 15.65
N LEU A 57 -21.66 -16.37 14.39
CA LEU A 57 -20.93 -17.27 13.51
C LEU A 57 -19.53 -17.56 14.05
N ILE A 58 -18.81 -16.54 14.52
CA ILE A 58 -17.49 -16.67 15.14
C ILE A 58 -17.56 -17.65 16.32
N ILE A 59 -18.50 -17.44 17.26
CA ILE A 59 -18.67 -18.31 18.43
C ILE A 59 -18.95 -19.76 18.01
N LEU A 60 -19.81 -19.97 17.02
CA LEU A 60 -20.13 -21.31 16.52
C LEU A 60 -18.90 -22.00 15.93
N VAL A 61 -18.11 -21.28 15.12
CA VAL A 61 -16.89 -21.82 14.51
C VAL A 61 -15.83 -22.14 15.56
N GLU A 62 -15.59 -21.25 16.53
CA GLU A 62 -14.61 -21.50 17.60
C GLU A 62 -15.00 -22.71 18.46
N ASN A 63 -16.29 -22.83 18.81
CA ASN A 63 -16.78 -23.95 19.62
C ASN A 63 -16.72 -25.29 18.89
N GLU A 64 -17.06 -25.32 17.60
CA GLU A 64 -17.05 -26.55 16.81
C GLU A 64 -15.61 -27.06 16.57
N LEU A 65 -14.65 -26.14 16.44
CA LEU A 65 -13.25 -26.47 16.13
C LEU A 65 -12.34 -26.53 17.36
N ASP A 66 -12.83 -26.15 18.54
CA ASP A 66 -12.05 -25.94 19.77
C ASP A 66 -10.77 -25.12 19.55
N LYS A 67 -10.91 -24.05 18.75
CA LYS A 67 -9.80 -23.18 18.34
C LYS A 67 -10.23 -21.73 18.28
N LYS A 68 -9.31 -20.82 18.58
CA LYS A 68 -9.51 -19.39 18.36
C LYS A 68 -9.43 -19.02 16.89
N LEU A 69 -10.36 -18.17 16.45
CA LEU A 69 -10.42 -17.67 15.10
C LEU A 69 -9.53 -16.43 14.96
N ILE A 70 -8.69 -16.43 13.93
CA ILE A 70 -7.93 -15.26 13.48
C ILE A 70 -8.42 -14.92 12.09
N VAL A 71 -8.81 -13.66 11.87
CA VAL A 71 -9.21 -13.14 10.58
C VAL A 71 -8.21 -12.09 10.13
N ILE A 72 -7.54 -12.34 9.01
CA ILE A 72 -6.61 -11.40 8.40
C ILE A 72 -7.29 -10.75 7.21
N ILE A 73 -7.48 -9.44 7.27
CA ILE A 73 -8.00 -8.65 6.16
C ILE A 73 -6.83 -7.90 5.54
N ASP A 74 -6.36 -8.46 4.43
CA ASP A 74 -5.27 -7.92 3.63
C ASP A 74 -5.77 -6.84 2.65
N ASP A 75 -4.85 -6.09 2.04
CA ASP A 75 -5.08 -5.13 0.96
C ASP A 75 -6.00 -3.93 1.26
N LEU A 76 -6.33 -3.65 2.52
CA LEU A 76 -7.06 -2.42 2.89
C LEU A 76 -6.20 -1.16 2.79
N ASP A 77 -4.87 -1.30 2.76
CA ASP A 77 -3.93 -0.23 2.43
C ASP A 77 -4.08 0.25 0.97
N LYS A 78 -4.62 -0.61 0.08
CA LYS A 78 -4.93 -0.29 -1.32
C LYS A 78 -6.24 0.46 -1.52
N LEU A 79 -6.89 0.96 -0.46
CA LEU A 79 -8.03 1.86 -0.60
C LEU A 79 -7.58 3.15 -1.31
N THR A 80 -7.70 3.16 -2.64
CA THR A 80 -7.04 4.10 -3.57
C THR A 80 -7.46 5.56 -3.44
N ARG A 81 -8.56 5.83 -2.71
CA ARG A 81 -9.04 7.19 -2.45
C ARG A 81 -8.80 7.52 -0.99
N TYR A 82 -7.94 8.50 -0.73
CA TYR A 82 -7.63 8.97 0.62
C TYR A 82 -8.91 9.21 1.45
N GLU A 83 -9.91 9.89 0.89
CA GLU A 83 -11.18 10.15 1.59
C GLU A 83 -11.96 8.86 1.93
N GLN A 84 -11.88 7.82 1.09
CA GLN A 84 -12.52 6.54 1.35
C GLN A 84 -11.78 5.78 2.45
N ALA A 85 -10.45 5.75 2.39
CA ALA A 85 -9.60 5.15 3.41
C ALA A 85 -9.81 5.86 4.76
N GLU A 86 -9.83 7.19 4.78
CA GLU A 86 -10.10 8.01 5.96
C GLU A 86 -11.51 7.73 6.53
N LYS A 87 -12.55 7.69 5.69
CA LYS A 87 -13.90 7.32 6.14
C LYS A 87 -13.93 5.92 6.76
N PHE A 88 -13.26 4.96 6.14
CA PHE A 88 -13.22 3.58 6.62
C PHE A 88 -12.49 3.48 7.97
N PHE A 89 -11.27 4.00 8.04
CA PHE A 89 -10.39 3.83 9.19
C PHE A 89 -10.60 4.86 10.30
N TYR A 90 -11.04 6.08 10.02
CA TYR A 90 -11.16 7.12 11.05
C TYR A 90 -12.59 7.38 11.49
N LYS A 91 -13.55 7.30 10.56
CA LYS A 91 -14.95 7.56 10.89
C LYS A 91 -15.68 6.30 11.32
N ASN A 92 -15.25 5.13 10.83
CA ASN A 92 -15.95 3.86 11.03
C ASN A 92 -15.11 2.80 11.77
N TYR A 93 -13.99 3.15 12.41
CA TYR A 93 -13.14 2.17 13.14
C TYR A 93 -13.90 1.38 14.20
N GLN A 94 -14.94 1.95 14.79
CA GLN A 94 -15.79 1.28 15.78
C GLN A 94 -16.42 0.00 15.23
N LEU A 95 -16.63 -0.09 13.91
CA LEU A 95 -17.11 -1.32 13.28
C LEU A 95 -16.00 -2.36 13.11
N LEU A 96 -14.74 -1.93 13.02
CA LEU A 96 -13.57 -2.80 12.87
C LEU A 96 -13.19 -3.49 14.19
N VAL A 97 -13.45 -2.85 15.32
CA VAL A 97 -13.12 -3.40 16.65
C VAL A 97 -14.25 -4.17 17.32
N GLN A 98 -15.42 -4.24 16.68
CA GLN A 98 -16.62 -4.92 17.20
C GLN A 98 -16.66 -6.46 17.06
N PRO A 99 -16.01 -7.09 16.07
CA PRO A 99 -16.01 -8.54 15.97
C PRO A 99 -15.35 -9.23 17.18
N ASN A 100 -15.95 -10.31 17.68
CA ASN A 100 -15.48 -11.04 18.87
C ASN A 100 -14.42 -12.10 18.55
N CYS A 101 -13.40 -11.76 17.75
CA CYS A 101 -12.22 -12.59 17.55
C CYS A 101 -11.00 -11.74 17.19
N ILE A 102 -9.85 -12.37 16.98
CA ILE A 102 -8.63 -11.67 16.58
C ILE A 102 -8.78 -11.23 15.13
N PHE A 103 -8.68 -9.92 14.89
CA PHE A 103 -8.61 -9.34 13.55
C PHE A 103 -7.25 -8.68 13.34
N ILE A 104 -6.67 -8.90 12.16
CA ILE A 104 -5.48 -8.20 11.68
C ILE A 104 -5.87 -7.46 10.41
N TYR A 105 -5.71 -6.14 10.41
CA TYR A 105 -6.01 -5.28 9.27
C TYR A 105 -4.70 -4.73 8.70
N THR A 106 -4.52 -4.81 7.38
CA THR A 106 -3.57 -3.90 6.72
C THR A 106 -4.07 -2.48 6.83
N PHE A 107 -3.17 -1.52 7.00
CA PHE A 107 -3.53 -0.11 7.21
C PHE A 107 -2.70 0.78 6.27
N PRO A 108 -3.33 1.75 5.55
CA PRO A 108 -2.59 2.63 4.66
C PRO A 108 -1.57 3.47 5.43
N ILE A 109 -0.29 3.32 5.11
CA ILE A 109 0.80 3.98 5.84
C ILE A 109 0.67 5.51 5.83
N SER A 110 0.13 6.10 4.77
CA SER A 110 -0.10 7.56 4.68
C SER A 110 -1.11 8.08 5.71
N LEU A 111 -2.03 7.23 6.17
CA LEU A 111 -2.92 7.56 7.28
C LEU A 111 -2.17 7.49 8.63
N ALA A 112 -1.12 6.69 8.78
CA ALA A 112 -0.39 6.62 10.05
C ALA A 112 0.31 7.95 10.37
N PHE A 113 0.59 8.76 9.34
CA PHE A 113 1.16 10.11 9.45
C PHE A 113 0.11 11.22 9.69
N ASN A 114 -1.17 10.90 9.75
CA ASN A 114 -2.19 11.87 10.14
C ASN A 114 -2.25 11.98 11.66
N PRO A 115 -2.22 13.18 12.27
CA PRO A 115 -2.42 13.34 13.71
C PRO A 115 -3.72 12.71 14.23
N TYR A 116 -4.75 12.58 13.40
CA TYR A 116 -6.01 11.92 13.77
C TYR A 116 -5.84 10.41 14.04
N PHE A 117 -4.76 9.79 13.55
CA PHE A 117 -4.46 8.38 13.79
C PHE A 117 -4.42 8.04 15.28
N GLU A 118 -3.87 8.93 16.12
CA GLU A 118 -3.81 8.72 17.58
C GLU A 118 -5.20 8.55 18.22
N ASN A 119 -6.23 9.20 17.67
CA ASN A 119 -7.60 9.04 18.16
C ASN A 119 -8.14 7.63 17.89
N VAL A 120 -7.62 6.94 16.87
CA VAL A 120 -8.13 5.66 16.37
C VAL A 120 -7.29 4.51 16.90
N ARG A 121 -5.96 4.67 16.90
CA ARG A 121 -4.98 3.68 17.34
C ARG A 121 -5.29 3.10 18.71
N GLN A 122 -5.70 3.93 19.66
CA GLN A 122 -6.03 3.52 21.03
C GLN A 122 -7.17 2.49 21.16
N TYR A 123 -7.98 2.29 20.11
CA TYR A 123 -9.08 1.33 20.09
C TYR A 123 -8.65 -0.06 19.59
N PHE A 124 -7.43 -0.20 19.09
CA PHE A 124 -6.86 -1.46 18.67
C PHE A 124 -5.87 -1.96 19.73
N ASP A 125 -5.75 -3.28 19.87
CA ASP A 125 -4.83 -3.90 20.85
C ASP A 125 -3.35 -3.67 20.49
N GLY A 126 -3.06 -3.34 19.23
CA GLY A 126 -1.73 -3.00 18.77
C GLY A 126 -1.69 -2.53 17.32
N ASP A 127 -0.61 -1.84 16.98
CA ASP A 127 -0.26 -1.39 15.64
C ASP A 127 1.20 -1.75 15.35
N TYR A 128 1.44 -2.31 14.17
CA TYR A 128 2.77 -2.76 13.75
C TYR A 128 3.10 -2.13 12.42
N VAL A 129 4.02 -1.17 12.44
CA VAL A 129 4.58 -0.59 11.22
C VAL A 129 5.74 -1.47 10.77
N LEU A 130 5.67 -1.95 9.53
CA LEU A 130 6.77 -2.66 8.88
C LEU A 130 7.60 -1.62 8.10
N PRO A 131 8.72 -1.13 8.65
CA PRO A 131 9.56 -0.16 7.95
C PRO A 131 10.24 -0.80 6.74
N GLN A 132 10.69 0.02 5.80
CA GLN A 132 11.56 -0.45 4.74
C GLN A 132 12.98 -0.66 5.30
N PRO A 133 13.58 -1.86 5.22
CA PRO A 133 14.97 -2.05 5.59
C PRO A 133 15.86 -1.11 4.80
N ALA A 134 16.64 -0.30 5.50
CA ALA A 134 17.60 0.59 4.88
C ALA A 134 18.74 -0.22 4.25
N VAL A 135 19.03 -0.01 2.96
CA VAL A 135 20.19 -0.64 2.28
C VAL A 135 21.40 0.30 2.21
N MET A 136 21.21 1.56 2.59
CA MET A 136 22.22 2.59 2.73
C MET A 136 22.02 3.28 4.08
N ASN A 137 23.09 3.78 4.68
CA ASN A 137 22.98 4.61 5.87
C ASN A 137 22.21 5.92 5.56
N LYS A 138 21.75 6.60 6.61
CA LYS A 138 20.94 7.83 6.50
C LYS A 138 21.59 8.93 5.63
N ASP A 139 22.92 9.02 5.65
CA ASP A 139 23.68 10.04 4.91
C ASP A 139 24.05 9.59 3.49
N LEU A 140 23.67 8.37 3.10
CA LEU A 140 23.96 7.74 1.80
C LEU A 140 25.47 7.65 1.49
N THR A 141 26.30 7.53 2.52
CA THR A 141 27.76 7.46 2.41
C THR A 141 28.30 6.04 2.42
N SER A 142 27.56 5.08 2.99
CA SER A 142 27.92 3.68 3.00
C SER A 142 26.69 2.77 2.94
N PRO A 143 26.83 1.54 2.42
CA PRO A 143 25.81 0.52 2.55
C PRO A 143 25.45 0.24 4.01
N ASP A 144 24.21 -0.16 4.24
CA ASP A 144 23.75 -0.77 5.49
C ASP A 144 23.73 -2.29 5.27
N GLU A 145 24.70 -2.98 5.87
CA GLU A 145 24.94 -4.41 5.66
C GLU A 145 23.72 -5.26 6.05
N THR A 146 22.98 -4.86 7.08
CA THR A 146 21.81 -5.60 7.55
C THR A 146 20.69 -5.56 6.53
N GLY A 147 20.39 -4.38 5.97
CA GLY A 147 19.46 -4.28 4.86
C GLY A 147 19.96 -4.94 3.58
N VAL A 148 21.22 -4.77 3.21
CA VAL A 148 21.78 -5.42 2.00
C VAL A 148 21.66 -6.94 2.10
N ASN A 149 22.03 -7.53 3.25
CA ASN A 149 21.92 -8.97 3.46
C ASN A 149 20.48 -9.46 3.46
N PHE A 150 19.53 -8.68 4.00
CA PHE A 150 18.10 -8.99 3.90
C PHE A 150 17.66 -9.17 2.44
N PHE A 151 18.03 -8.26 1.54
CA PHE A 151 17.67 -8.37 0.12
C PHE A 151 18.40 -9.53 -0.59
N LYS A 152 19.68 -9.77 -0.27
CA LYS A 152 20.44 -10.93 -0.77
C LYS A 152 19.75 -12.24 -0.39
N GLU A 153 19.35 -12.41 0.87
CA GLU A 153 18.62 -13.60 1.33
C GLU A 153 17.30 -13.81 0.56
N ILE A 154 16.56 -12.74 0.27
CA ILE A 154 15.33 -12.85 -0.51
C ILE A 154 15.63 -13.31 -1.94
N ALA A 155 16.67 -12.78 -2.57
CA ALA A 155 17.10 -13.21 -3.89
C ALA A 155 17.46 -14.71 -3.89
N HIS A 156 18.26 -15.15 -2.93
CA HIS A 156 18.69 -16.55 -2.79
C HIS A 156 17.54 -17.53 -2.48
N LYS A 157 16.47 -17.07 -1.82
CA LYS A 157 15.24 -17.87 -1.61
C LYS A 157 14.41 -18.04 -2.88
N ARG A 158 14.60 -17.18 -3.88
CA ARG A 158 13.82 -17.17 -5.14
C ARG A 158 14.60 -17.71 -6.33
N ILE A 159 15.92 -17.59 -6.29
CA ILE A 159 16.84 -17.98 -7.36
C ILE A 159 17.81 -19.01 -6.80
N ASP A 160 17.86 -20.17 -7.45
CA ASP A 160 18.84 -21.20 -7.08
C ASP A 160 20.26 -20.66 -7.29
N GLU A 161 21.00 -20.49 -6.19
CA GLU A 161 22.38 -20.01 -6.17
C GLU A 161 23.30 -20.80 -7.10
N LYS A 162 23.00 -22.08 -7.36
CA LYS A 162 23.81 -22.93 -8.23
C LYS A 162 23.74 -22.52 -9.69
N VAL A 163 22.63 -21.91 -10.11
CA VAL A 163 22.42 -21.46 -11.49
C VAL A 163 23.21 -20.17 -11.77
N LYS A 164 23.51 -19.38 -10.71
CA LYS A 164 24.23 -18.10 -10.80
C LYS A 164 23.67 -17.19 -11.90
N LEU A 165 22.34 -17.03 -11.90
CA LEU A 165 21.60 -16.23 -12.89
C LEU A 165 21.92 -14.73 -12.84
N ILE A 166 22.56 -14.24 -11.78
CA ILE A 166 22.89 -12.82 -11.60
C ILE A 166 24.37 -12.74 -11.26
N GLU A 167 25.08 -11.80 -11.86
CA GLU A 167 26.45 -11.46 -11.43
C GLU A 167 26.44 -10.81 -10.04
N ASP A 168 27.44 -11.10 -9.20
CA ASP A 168 27.44 -10.66 -7.80
C ASP A 168 27.39 -9.12 -7.68
N ASP A 169 28.11 -8.42 -8.56
CA ASP A 169 28.12 -6.95 -8.63
C ASP A 169 26.81 -6.39 -9.21
N ALA A 170 26.15 -7.11 -10.12
CA ALA A 170 24.83 -6.76 -10.63
C ALA A 170 23.74 -6.89 -9.56
N LEU A 171 23.80 -7.93 -8.72
CA LEU A 171 22.87 -8.12 -7.60
C LEU A 171 23.03 -6.99 -6.57
N GLU A 172 24.26 -6.71 -6.15
CA GLU A 172 24.53 -5.62 -5.20
C GLU A 172 24.08 -4.26 -5.78
N TYR A 173 24.35 -4.03 -7.07
CA TYR A 173 23.91 -2.83 -7.76
C TYR A 173 22.38 -2.70 -7.77
N ALA A 174 21.64 -3.78 -8.03
CA ALA A 174 20.18 -3.81 -8.01
C ALA A 174 19.62 -3.46 -6.62
N ILE A 175 20.22 -4.01 -5.55
CA ILE A 175 19.81 -3.77 -4.17
C ILE A 175 19.97 -2.30 -3.80
N ILE A 176 21.16 -1.74 -4.03
CA ILE A 176 21.51 -0.37 -3.64
C ILE A 176 20.69 0.67 -4.44
N ASN A 177 20.26 0.34 -5.67
CA ASN A 177 19.52 1.28 -6.54
C ASN A 177 17.99 1.10 -6.52
N THR A 178 17.45 0.19 -5.72
CA THR A 178 15.99 0.06 -5.52
C THR A 178 15.61 0.31 -4.08
N GLY A 179 16.19 -0.44 -3.13
CA GLY A 179 15.91 -0.32 -1.70
C GLY A 179 14.47 -0.63 -1.29
N LYS A 180 13.57 -1.01 -2.22
CA LYS A 180 12.19 -1.42 -1.97
C LYS A 180 11.93 -2.82 -2.54
N LEU A 181 11.33 -3.69 -1.73
CA LEU A 181 11.26 -5.12 -2.03
C LEU A 181 10.46 -5.44 -3.30
N SER A 182 9.27 -4.86 -3.46
CA SER A 182 8.43 -5.13 -4.65
C SER A 182 9.07 -4.63 -5.95
N GLU A 183 9.76 -3.49 -5.90
CA GLU A 183 10.51 -2.96 -7.03
C GLU A 183 11.74 -3.80 -7.33
N PHE A 184 12.50 -4.19 -6.31
CA PHE A 184 13.64 -5.08 -6.46
C PHE A 184 13.26 -6.40 -7.14
N ILE A 185 12.22 -7.08 -6.65
CA ILE A 185 11.76 -8.35 -7.23
C ILE A 185 11.33 -8.17 -8.69
N ARG A 186 10.60 -7.10 -8.98
CA ARG A 186 10.18 -6.79 -10.35
C ARG A 186 11.37 -6.49 -11.24
N LEU A 187 12.33 -5.69 -10.76
CA LEU A 187 13.55 -5.36 -11.47
C LEU A 187 14.33 -6.62 -11.86
N ILE A 188 14.57 -7.52 -10.89
CA ILE A 188 15.27 -8.79 -11.16
C ILE A 188 14.50 -9.63 -12.19
N SER A 189 13.17 -9.70 -12.09
CA SER A 189 12.34 -10.43 -13.05
C SER A 189 12.41 -9.83 -14.46
N ASP A 190 12.31 -8.50 -14.58
CA ASP A 190 12.32 -7.79 -15.85
C ASP A 190 13.72 -7.86 -16.50
N SER A 191 14.79 -7.75 -15.70
CA SER A 191 16.16 -7.92 -16.16
C SER A 191 16.49 -9.36 -16.57
N ALA A 192 15.85 -10.37 -15.96
CA ALA A 192 15.98 -11.76 -16.41
C ALA A 192 15.40 -11.95 -17.83
N ILE A 193 14.24 -11.33 -18.09
CA ILE A 193 13.62 -11.33 -19.42
C ILE A 193 14.52 -10.58 -20.41
N GLY A 194 15.08 -9.43 -20.02
CA GLY A 194 16.02 -8.67 -20.85
C GLY A 194 17.28 -9.47 -21.21
N ALA A 195 17.86 -10.20 -20.26
CA ALA A 195 19.00 -11.07 -20.48
C ALA A 195 18.68 -12.19 -21.49
N ASP A 196 17.55 -12.89 -21.30
CA ASP A 196 17.10 -13.97 -22.19
C ASP A 196 16.88 -13.48 -23.63
N VAL A 197 16.20 -12.33 -23.79
CA VAL A 197 15.99 -11.69 -25.11
C VAL A 197 17.32 -11.32 -25.77
N SER A 198 18.30 -10.90 -24.98
CA SER A 198 19.65 -10.53 -25.45
C SER A 198 20.56 -11.76 -25.64
N GLY A 199 20.07 -12.97 -25.39
CA GLY A 199 20.84 -14.22 -25.49
C GLY A 199 21.95 -14.34 -24.44
N LYS A 200 21.82 -13.66 -23.30
CA LYS A 200 22.75 -13.74 -22.16
C LYS A 200 22.26 -14.79 -21.17
N ASP A 201 23.18 -15.63 -20.70
CA ASP A 201 22.89 -16.65 -19.68
C ASP A 201 22.75 -16.08 -18.25
N LYS A 202 23.13 -14.81 -18.06
CA LYS A 202 23.14 -14.12 -16.76
C LYS A 202 22.68 -12.69 -16.90
N ILE A 203 22.03 -12.21 -15.84
CA ILE A 203 21.72 -10.81 -15.62
C ILE A 203 23.00 -10.10 -15.25
N THR A 204 23.40 -9.14 -16.09
CA THR A 204 24.53 -8.26 -15.84
C THR A 204 24.03 -6.91 -15.32
N LYS A 205 24.97 -6.04 -14.96
CA LYS A 205 24.66 -4.67 -14.57
C LYS A 205 23.93 -3.87 -15.67
N GLU A 206 24.15 -4.21 -16.93
CA GLU A 206 23.54 -3.55 -18.09
C GLU A 206 22.01 -3.74 -18.09
N GLU A 207 21.53 -4.99 -17.98
CA GLU A 207 20.08 -5.29 -17.92
C GLU A 207 19.41 -4.66 -16.70
N ILE A 208 20.13 -4.56 -15.58
CA ILE A 208 19.65 -3.91 -14.36
C ILE A 208 19.49 -2.40 -14.58
N ASP A 209 20.49 -1.74 -15.18
CA ASP A 209 20.42 -0.28 -15.40
C ASP A 209 19.35 0.09 -16.42
N GLU A 210 19.15 -0.70 -17.48
CA GLU A 210 18.04 -0.52 -18.42
C GLU A 210 16.68 -0.54 -17.70
N CYS A 211 16.43 -1.58 -16.89
CA CYS A 211 15.18 -1.71 -16.14
C CYS A 211 15.02 -0.60 -15.07
N LEU A 212 16.11 -0.16 -14.44
CA LEU A 212 16.10 0.98 -13.52
C LEU A 212 15.72 2.28 -14.24
N ASN A 213 16.22 2.50 -15.46
CA ASN A 213 15.90 3.67 -16.25
C ASN A 213 14.41 3.72 -16.64
N ASP A 214 13.81 2.58 -16.99
CA ASP A 214 12.37 2.47 -17.26
C ASP A 214 11.53 2.73 -16.00
N LEU A 215 11.96 2.22 -14.84
CA LEU A 215 11.31 2.46 -13.57
C LEU A 215 11.36 3.95 -13.19
N ARG A 216 12.52 4.60 -13.35
CA ARG A 216 12.70 6.05 -13.14
C ARG A 216 11.79 6.87 -14.05
N ALA A 217 11.74 6.54 -15.34
CA ALA A 217 10.91 7.23 -16.32
C ALA A 217 9.41 7.10 -15.98
N THR A 218 8.98 5.94 -15.49
CA THR A 218 7.62 5.71 -15.03
C THR A 218 7.26 6.62 -13.87
N TYR A 219 8.14 6.75 -12.87
CA TYR A 219 7.95 7.67 -11.77
C TYR A 219 7.92 9.14 -12.21
N GLU A 220 8.92 9.58 -12.97
CA GLU A 220 9.00 10.99 -13.43
C GLU A 220 7.73 11.44 -14.15
N ARG A 221 7.10 10.56 -14.95
CA ARG A 221 5.86 10.88 -15.67
C ARG A 221 4.67 11.17 -14.75
N THR A 222 4.69 10.69 -13.51
CA THR A 222 3.58 10.87 -12.54
C THR A 222 3.81 12.05 -11.60
N LEU A 223 5.04 12.54 -11.49
CA LEU A 223 5.41 13.60 -10.55
C LEU A 223 5.10 14.99 -11.12
N THR A 224 4.50 15.84 -10.28
CA THR A 224 4.26 17.25 -10.60
C THR A 224 5.45 18.08 -10.12
N LYS A 225 5.51 19.37 -10.50
CA LYS A 225 6.56 20.27 -9.97
C LYS A 225 6.51 20.40 -8.44
N GLU A 226 5.32 20.38 -7.85
CA GLU A 226 5.15 20.45 -6.40
C GLU A 226 5.60 19.14 -5.73
N HIS A 227 5.29 17.98 -6.32
CA HIS A 227 5.84 16.70 -5.88
C HIS A 227 7.38 16.71 -5.88
N ILE A 228 7.99 17.19 -6.97
CA ILE A 228 9.46 17.24 -7.10
C ILE A 228 10.09 18.16 -6.05
N LYS A 229 9.52 19.36 -5.82
CA LYS A 229 9.99 20.27 -4.76
C LYS A 229 9.94 19.58 -3.39
N LYS A 230 8.84 18.90 -3.10
CA LYS A 230 8.65 18.22 -1.81
C LYS A 230 9.60 17.03 -1.64
N LEU A 231 9.86 16.25 -2.70
CA LEU A 231 10.86 15.18 -2.68
C LEU A 231 12.28 15.70 -2.39
N ILE A 232 12.67 16.84 -2.98
CA ILE A 232 13.96 17.48 -2.68
C ILE A 232 14.02 17.89 -1.21
N GLU A 233 12.96 18.53 -0.70
CA GLU A 233 12.88 18.93 0.71
C GLU A 233 12.99 17.72 1.66
N ILE A 234 12.25 16.64 1.38
CA ILE A 234 12.30 15.39 2.15
C ILE A 234 13.72 14.84 2.17
N HIS A 235 14.39 14.81 1.02
CA HIS A 235 15.76 14.30 0.92
C HIS A 235 16.76 15.12 1.74
N GLU A 236 16.61 16.44 1.76
CA GLU A 236 17.52 17.36 2.47
C GLU A 236 17.29 17.34 3.98
N LYS A 237 16.04 17.24 4.42
CA LYS A 237 15.68 17.26 5.85
C LYS A 237 15.65 15.87 6.49
N LYS A 238 15.56 14.82 5.68
CA LYS A 238 15.28 13.43 6.10
C LYS A 238 13.94 13.28 6.85
N GLU A 239 12.98 14.12 6.52
CA GLU A 239 11.66 14.21 7.15
C GLU A 239 10.56 14.40 6.09
N ALA A 240 9.43 13.71 6.27
CA ALA A 240 8.26 13.81 5.39
C ALA A 240 7.06 14.33 6.18
N GLN A 241 6.96 15.65 6.30
CA GLN A 241 5.85 16.34 6.96
C GLN A 241 5.18 17.32 6.00
N ASP A 242 3.86 17.38 6.04
CA ASP A 242 3.09 18.41 5.36
C ASP A 242 3.15 19.74 6.11
N GLU A 243 3.08 20.86 5.37
CA GLU A 243 3.11 22.20 5.97
C GLU A 243 1.81 22.55 6.69
N SER A 244 0.70 21.94 6.29
CA SER A 244 -0.63 22.14 6.88
C SER A 244 -1.49 20.89 6.64
N PRO A 245 -2.61 20.72 7.39
CA PRO A 245 -3.53 19.59 7.17
C PRO A 245 -4.16 19.53 5.78
N ASP A 246 -4.24 20.67 5.08
CA ASP A 246 -4.84 20.78 3.75
C ASP A 246 -3.81 20.53 2.62
N ASN A 247 -2.52 20.64 2.93
CA ASN A 247 -1.44 20.24 2.03
C ASN A 247 -1.17 18.74 2.26
N LEU A 248 -1.43 17.89 1.26
CA LEU A 248 -1.31 16.43 1.41
C LEU A 248 -0.13 15.84 0.63
N ILE A 249 0.75 16.68 0.10
CA ILE A 249 1.80 16.27 -0.85
C ILE A 249 2.73 15.23 -0.23
N ALA A 250 3.20 15.41 1.02
CA ALA A 250 4.09 14.43 1.66
C ALA A 250 3.38 13.08 1.84
N ARG A 251 2.10 13.10 2.23
CA ARG A 251 1.29 11.88 2.35
C ARG A 251 1.01 11.19 1.02
N GLU A 252 0.80 11.95 -0.05
CA GLU A 252 0.68 11.42 -1.41
C GLU A 252 1.99 10.74 -1.86
N LEU A 253 3.14 11.34 -1.55
CA LEU A 253 4.45 10.77 -1.85
C LEU A 253 4.73 9.49 -1.04
N LEU A 254 4.33 9.46 0.23
CA LEU A 254 4.42 8.27 1.09
C LEU A 254 3.44 7.17 0.62
N LEU A 255 2.22 7.53 0.22
CA LEU A 255 1.24 6.58 -0.31
C LEU A 255 1.68 5.97 -1.64
N SER A 256 2.26 6.79 -2.53
CA SER A 256 2.83 6.33 -3.81
C SER A 256 4.19 5.66 -3.66
N LEU A 257 4.75 5.63 -2.44
CA LEU A 257 6.07 5.07 -2.11
C LEU A 257 7.20 5.69 -2.95
N THR A 258 7.04 6.97 -3.33
CA THR A 258 8.10 7.80 -3.92
C THR A 258 8.92 8.48 -2.83
N ALA A 259 8.34 8.66 -1.64
CA ALA A 259 9.02 8.83 -0.37
C ALA A 259 8.78 7.59 0.51
N VAL A 260 9.76 7.25 1.35
CA VAL A 260 9.77 6.01 2.14
C VAL A 260 10.29 6.30 3.54
N GLU A 261 9.71 5.61 4.55
CA GLU A 261 10.28 5.54 5.89
C GLU A 261 11.24 4.34 5.97
N TYR A 262 12.50 4.65 6.22
CA TYR A 262 13.57 3.67 6.39
C TYR A 262 13.84 3.45 7.88
N GLU A 263 14.24 2.23 8.22
CA GLU A 263 14.73 1.85 9.54
C GLU A 263 16.03 1.06 9.40
N ASN A 264 17.02 1.38 10.24
CA ASN A 264 18.25 0.59 10.37
C ASN A 264 18.13 -0.43 11.51
N GLU A 265 19.13 -1.30 11.66
CA GLU A 265 19.16 -2.33 12.71
C GLU A 265 19.06 -1.76 14.15
N LYS A 266 19.52 -0.51 14.36
CA LYS A 266 19.47 0.15 15.67
C LYS A 266 18.08 0.71 16.00
N GLY A 267 17.13 0.66 15.05
CA GLY A 267 15.81 1.26 15.18
C GLY A 267 15.78 2.76 14.88
N ASP A 268 16.86 3.34 14.32
CA ASP A 268 16.84 4.72 13.87
C ASP A 268 15.95 4.83 12.64
N ARG A 269 14.97 5.73 12.68
CA ARG A 269 14.03 5.98 11.58
C ARG A 269 14.28 7.33 10.92
N TRP A 270 14.20 7.35 9.60
CA TRP A 270 14.19 8.58 8.82
C TRP A 270 13.31 8.42 7.59
N ARG A 271 12.93 9.56 6.99
CA ARG A 271 12.20 9.54 5.72
C ARG A 271 13.10 10.10 4.64
N ASP A 272 13.15 9.42 3.51
CA ASP A 272 13.89 9.89 2.36
C ASP A 272 13.11 9.53 1.09
N ILE A 273 13.58 9.98 -0.05
CA ILE A 273 13.05 9.55 -1.33
C ILE A 273 13.38 8.07 -1.57
N ASN A 274 12.59 7.43 -2.42
CA ASN A 274 12.90 6.10 -2.94
C ASN A 274 14.29 6.15 -3.64
N LEU A 275 15.18 5.20 -3.31
CA LEU A 275 16.56 5.17 -3.83
C LEU A 275 16.63 5.18 -5.36
N VAL A 276 15.65 4.58 -6.03
CA VAL A 276 15.57 4.58 -7.49
C VAL A 276 15.58 6.00 -8.08
N LEU A 277 15.07 6.98 -7.32
CA LEU A 277 14.94 8.38 -7.72
C LEU A 277 16.16 9.24 -7.40
N LEU A 278 17.12 8.75 -6.58
CA LEU A 278 18.32 9.52 -6.20
C LEU A 278 19.09 10.12 -7.39
N PRO A 279 19.32 9.38 -8.50
CA PRO A 279 20.03 9.95 -9.65
C PRO A 279 19.34 11.18 -10.29
N LEU A 280 18.03 11.33 -10.06
CA LEU A 280 17.22 12.40 -10.63
C LEU A 280 17.30 13.71 -9.83
N LEU A 281 17.76 13.68 -8.58
CA LEU A 281 17.81 14.86 -7.71
C LEU A 281 18.56 16.04 -8.34
N ASN A 282 19.72 15.80 -8.95
CA ASN A 282 20.51 16.85 -9.60
C ASN A 282 19.80 17.45 -10.81
N LYS A 283 19.11 16.62 -11.59
CA LYS A 283 18.29 17.06 -12.73
C LYS A 283 17.12 17.93 -12.24
N TRP A 284 16.43 17.49 -11.20
CA TRP A 284 15.31 18.21 -10.61
C TRP A 284 15.72 19.56 -10.02
N LYS A 285 16.81 19.61 -9.23
CA LYS A 285 17.36 20.84 -8.66
C LYS A 285 17.72 21.87 -9.74
N LYS A 286 18.20 21.43 -10.91
CA LYS A 286 18.47 22.32 -12.05
C LYS A 286 17.19 22.81 -12.73
N SER A 287 16.17 21.96 -12.83
CA SER A 287 14.90 22.30 -13.50
C SER A 287 13.99 23.28 -12.71
N LEU A 288 14.26 23.44 -11.41
CA LEU A 288 13.52 24.31 -10.50
C LEU A 288 14.20 25.67 -10.26
N LYS A 289 15.42 25.86 -10.76
CA LYS A 289 16.10 27.15 -10.82
C LYS A 289 15.64 27.93 -12.03
#